data_AF-A0A7J5YHR3-F1
#
_entry.id   AF-A0A7J5YHR3-F1
#
_cell.length_a   1.000
_cell.length_b   1.000
_cell.length_c   1.000
_cell.angle_alpha   90.00
_cell.angle_beta   90.00
_cell.angle_gamma   90.00
#
_symmetry.space_group_name_H-M   'P 1'
#
loop_
_entity.id
_entity.type
_entity.pdbx_description
1 polymer ?
#
loop_
_entity_poly.entity_id
_entity_poly.type
_entity_poly.pdbx_seq_one_letter_code
_entity_poly.pdbx_strand_id
1 'polypeptide(L)' 'MSVERACRLASRDTLPPEAMSEIFEDIKDMGILIGKGGVYGQIFRIQPPMCITMEDADFFLAIFDKAIHNYMERR' A
#
# COMPACT_ATOMS: atom_id res chain seq x y z
N MET A 1 -8.39 9.05 9.82
CA MET A 1 -7.80 9.39 8.51
C MET A 1 -7.56 8.08 7.79
N SER A 2 -8.58 7.58 7.09
CA SER A 2 -8.52 6.28 6.39
C SER A 2 -8.09 6.56 4.96
N VAL A 3 -6.88 6.16 4.57
CA VAL A 3 -6.45 6.28 3.17
C VAL A 3 -7.29 5.31 2.36
N GLU A 4 -8.14 5.88 1.50
CA GLU A 4 -9.12 5.15 0.70
C GLU A 4 -8.50 4.81 -0.66
N ARG A 5 -8.54 3.50 -1.01
CA ARG A 5 -8.33 2.92 -2.34
C ARG A 5 -6.94 3.12 -2.99
N ALA A 6 -6.22 2.01 -3.19
CA ALA A 6 -5.18 1.90 -4.21
C ALA A 6 -5.86 1.85 -5.60
N CYS A 7 -6.27 3.01 -6.09
CA CYS A 7 -7.00 3.16 -7.34
C CYS A 7 -6.25 4.18 -8.21
N ARG A 8 -5.92 3.76 -9.44
CA ARG A 8 -5.46 4.66 -10.49
C ARG A 8 -6.50 5.77 -10.62
N LEU A 9 -6.08 7.03 -10.51
CA LEU A 9 -6.91 8.25 -10.45
C LEU A 9 -7.91 8.45 -11.63
N ALA A 10 -8.06 7.48 -12.53
CA ALA A 10 -8.87 7.56 -13.75
C ALA A 10 -9.82 6.35 -14.00
N SER A 11 -9.68 5.19 -13.35
CA SER A 11 -10.59 4.05 -13.59
C SER A 11 -11.09 3.48 -12.27
N ARG A 12 -12.41 3.26 -12.17
CA ARG A 12 -13.08 2.74 -10.96
C ARG A 12 -12.78 1.26 -10.68
N ASP A 13 -11.91 0.65 -11.49
CA ASP A 13 -11.47 -0.74 -11.35
C ASP A 13 -10.42 -0.83 -10.25
N THR A 14 -10.72 -1.66 -9.25
CA THR A 14 -9.75 -1.99 -8.20
C THR A 14 -8.69 -2.92 -8.75
N LEU A 15 -7.45 -2.82 -8.24
CA LEU A 15 -6.41 -3.78 -8.56
C LEU A 15 -6.88 -5.22 -8.27
N PRO A 16 -6.47 -6.21 -9.10
CA PRO A 16 -6.76 -7.60 -8.82
C PRO A 16 -6.14 -8.01 -7.47
N PRO A 17 -6.78 -8.92 -6.72
CA PRO A 17 -6.36 -9.28 -5.37
C PRO A 17 -4.94 -9.87 -5.32
N GLU A 18 -4.48 -10.53 -6.39
CA GLU A 18 -3.13 -11.07 -6.54
C GLU A 18 -2.10 -9.93 -6.57
N ALA A 19 -2.34 -8.91 -7.38
CA ALA A 19 -1.49 -7.72 -7.46
C ALA A 19 -1.38 -6.98 -6.13
N MET A 20 -2.49 -6.88 -5.40
CA MET A 20 -2.48 -6.29 -4.06
C MET A 20 -1.69 -7.14 -3.06
N SER A 21 -1.67 -8.47 -3.23
CA SER A 21 -0.87 -9.35 -2.39
C SER A 21 0.63 -9.23 -2.67
N GLU A 22 1.02 -9.07 -3.93
CA GLU A 22 2.42 -8.84 -4.29
C GLU A 22 2.95 -7.54 -3.69
N ILE A 23 2.25 -6.42 -3.93
CA ILE A 23 2.61 -5.12 -3.36
C ILE A 23 2.64 -5.17 -1.83
N PHE A 24 1.72 -5.92 -1.22
CA PHE A 24 1.68 -6.10 0.23
C PHE A 24 2.93 -6.81 0.78
N GLU A 25 3.36 -7.90 0.15
CA GLU A 25 4.57 -8.62 0.58
C GLU A 25 5.82 -7.76 0.35
N ASP A 26 5.91 -7.00 -0.74
CA ASP A 26 7.02 -6.07 -0.96
C ASP A 26 7.15 -5.01 0.14
N ILE A 27 6.03 -4.38 0.53
CA ILE A 27 6.00 -3.36 1.59
C ILE A 27 6.43 -3.98 2.93
N LYS A 28 5.98 -5.22 3.18
CA LYS A 28 6.32 -5.98 4.39
C LYS A 28 7.80 -6.38 4.44
N ASP A 29 8.38 -6.80 3.31
CA ASP A 29 9.81 -7.10 3.18
C ASP A 29 10.69 -5.86 3.34
N MET A 30 10.19 -4.68 2.94
CA MET A 30 10.85 -3.40 3.16
C MET A 30 10.71 -2.86 4.60
N GLY A 31 10.03 -3.60 5.49
CA GLY A 31 9.98 -3.31 6.93
C GLY A 31 8.77 -2.51 7.39
N ILE A 32 7.75 -2.34 6.54
CA ILE A 32 6.51 -1.65 6.92
C ILE A 32 5.37 -2.65 7.07
N LEU A 33 4.73 -2.64 8.23
CA LEU A 33 3.55 -3.45 8.48
C LEU A 33 2.28 -2.63 8.24
N ILE A 34 1.52 -3.01 7.21
CA ILE A 34 0.17 -2.49 6.97
C ILE A 34 -0.87 -3.60 7.08
N GLY A 35 -2.15 -3.23 7.17
CA GLY A 35 -3.26 -4.17 7.08
C GLY A 35 -3.76 -4.29 5.64
N LYS A 36 -4.23 -5.48 5.26
CA LYS A 36 -5.05 -5.69 4.06
C LYS A 36 -6.49 -5.97 4.48
N GLY A 37 -7.46 -5.40 3.79
CA GLY A 37 -8.89 -5.55 4.08
C GLY A 37 -9.78 -5.29 2.88
N GLY A 38 -11.09 -5.18 3.11
CA GLY A 38 -12.11 -5.08 2.06
C GLY A 38 -12.65 -6.44 1.64
N VAL A 39 -13.83 -6.46 0.99
CA VAL A 39 -14.58 -7.69 0.66
C VAL A 39 -13.74 -8.67 -0.17
N TYR A 40 -12.89 -8.17 -1.07
CA TYR A 40 -11.96 -8.99 -1.86
C TYR A 40 -10.49 -8.70 -1.52
N GLY A 41 -10.19 -8.13 -0.35
CA GLY A 41 -8.82 -7.87 0.08
C GLY A 41 -8.08 -6.81 -0.73
N GLN A 42 -8.78 -5.92 -1.44
CA GLN A 42 -8.18 -4.89 -2.29
C GLN A 42 -8.05 -3.51 -1.61
N ILE A 43 -8.06 -3.46 -0.28
CA ILE A 43 -7.95 -2.20 0.49
C ILE A 43 -6.76 -2.29 1.44
N PHE A 44 -5.84 -1.34 1.36
CA PHE A 44 -4.80 -1.17 2.38
C PHE A 44 -5.33 -0.37 3.57
N ARG A 45 -5.01 -0.82 4.78
CA ARG A 45 -5.33 -0.15 6.04
C ARG A 45 -4.03 0.32 6.66
N ILE A 46 -3.88 1.63 6.74
CA ILE A 46 -2.75 2.28 7.40
C ILE A 46 -3.24 2.73 8.78
N GLN A 47 -2.71 2.10 9.82
CA GLN A 47 -3.03 2.43 11.21
C GLN A 47 -1.73 2.69 11.98
N PRO A 48 -1.17 3.90 11.90
CA PRO A 48 0.05 4.24 12.60
C PRO A 48 -0.19 4.36 14.10
N PRO A 49 0.84 4.16 14.94
CA PRO A 49 0.76 4.48 16.36
C PRO A 49 0.58 6.00 16.56
N MET A 50 0.04 6.41 17.72
CA MET A 50 -0.15 7.84 18.04
C MET A 50 1.16 8.64 18.12
N CYS A 51 2.31 7.98 18.12
CA CYS A 51 3.64 8.59 18.21
C CYS A 51 4.36 8.72 16.86
N ILE A 52 3.64 8.61 15.73
CA ILE A 52 4.25 8.72 14.40
C ILE A 52 4.82 10.11 14.15
N THR A 53 6.02 10.19 13.60
CA THR A 53 6.65 11.46 13.21
C THR A 53 6.45 11.75 11.71
N MET A 54 6.86 12.95 11.26
CA MET A 54 6.79 13.27 9.83
C MET A 54 7.79 12.41 9.04
N GLU A 55 8.95 12.14 9.62
CA GLU A 55 9.99 11.30 9.02
C GLU A 55 9.50 9.86 8.80
N ASP A 56 8.71 9.31 9.73
CA ASP A 56 8.07 8.01 9.56
C ASP A 56 7.05 8.00 8.41
N ALA A 57 6.32 9.10 8.22
CA ALA A 57 5.38 9.25 7.12
C ALA A 57 6.10 9.36 5.77
N ASP A 58 7.19 10.12 5.71
CA ASP A 58 8.04 10.23 4.52
C ASP A 58 8.68 8.88 4.15
N PHE A 59 9.14 8.13 5.16
CA PHE A 59 9.65 6.77 4.99
C PHE A 59 8.57 5.83 4.44
N PHE A 60 7.35 5.91 4.98
CA PHE A 60 6.22 5.15 4.49
C PHE A 60 5.92 5.43 3.01
N LEU A 61 5.86 6.71 2.65
CA LEU A 61 5.59 7.12 1.28
C LEU A 61 6.68 6.65 0.32
N ALA A 62 7.95 6.76 0.70
CA ALA A 62 9.08 6.31 -0.12
C ALA A 62 9.03 4.80 -0.40
N ILE A 63 8.73 3.99 0.61
CA ILE A 63 8.59 2.53 0.45
C ILE A 63 7.35 2.19 -0.37
N PHE A 64 6.23 2.88 -0.14
CA PHE A 64 5.00 2.63 -0.88
C PHE A 64 5.17 2.92 -2.37
N ASP A 65 5.80 4.04 -2.72
CA ASP A 65 6.12 4.38 -4.10
C ASP A 65 7.09 3.37 -4.73
N LYS A 66 8.12 2.95 -3.97
CA LYS A 66 9.06 1.91 -4.41
C LYS A 66 8.37 0.58 -4.70
N ALA A 67 7.45 0.15 -3.83
CA ALA A 67 6.71 -1.11 -4.02
C ALA A 67 5.82 -1.06 -5.25
N ILE A 68 5.14 0.08 -5.50
CA ILE A 68 4.35 0.27 -6.73
C ILE A 68 5.27 0.24 -7.96
N HIS A 69 6.42 0.92 -7.91
CA HIS A 69 7.36 0.92 -9.02
C HIS A 69 7.87 -0.48 -9.35
N ASN A 70 8.30 -1.24 -8.33
CA ASN A 70 8.77 -2.61 -8.49
C ASN A 70 7.69 -3.53 -9.09
N TYR A 71 6.43 -3.33 -8.71
CA TYR A 71 5.30 -4.07 -9.29
C TYR A 71 5.04 -3.69 -10.75
N MET A 72 5.19 -2.40 -11.11
CA MET A 72 5.06 -1.92 -12.48
C MET A 72 6.20 -2.42 -13.38
N GLU A 73 7.43 -2.51 -12.88
CA GLU A 73 8.59 -3.05 -13.63
C GLU A 73 8.50 -4.56 -13.87
N ARG A 74 7.78 -5.29 -13.02
CA ARG A 74 7.53 -6.74 -13.18
C ARG A 74 6.48 -7.07 -14.25
N ARG A 75 5.78 -6.06 -14.79
CA ARG A 75 4.75 -6.19 -15.81
C ARG A 75 5.20 -5.67 -17.16
#